data_AF-A0A4Y1ZPJ3-F1
#
_entry.id   AF-A0A4Y1ZPJ3-F1
#
_cell.length_a   1.000
_cell.length_b   1.000
_cell.length_c   1.000
_cell.angle_alpha   90.00
_cell.angle_beta   90.00
_cell.angle_gamma   90.00
#
_symmetry.space_group_name_H-M   'P 1'
#
loop_
_entity.id
_entity.type
_entity.pdbx_description
1 polymer ?
#
loop_
_entity_poly.entity_id
_entity_poly.type
_entity_poly.pdbx_seq_one_letter_code
_entity_poly.pdbx_strand_id
1 'polypeptide(L)'
;MFLKKLKKYENINQGISSIALKKFCNHLWYLNEESSILAIFDKNVNIASKERIIENLKRENLHTERKCIVQPNEVPFLLEKAIEDFISQKSLNLLNKLNIDISFLNISPDLWDTDDSYLKSQEIFQNLKVVNDTAERGVKLMQDFNGLLTVDEEQKQFLLQCVEDHRKQYPDCKKATLKRRFD
;
A
#
# COMPACT_ATOMS: atom_id res chain seq x y z
N MET A 1 -0.39 14.32 -6.66
CA MET A 1 -0.26 12.85 -6.73
C MET A 1 0.85 12.45 -7.70
N PHE A 2 1.81 11.63 -7.26
CA PHE A 2 2.98 11.18 -8.04
C PHE A 2 2.60 10.42 -9.32
N LEU A 3 1.59 9.54 -9.25
CA LEU A 3 1.12 8.75 -10.39
C LEU A 3 0.66 9.63 -11.58
N LYS A 4 0.03 10.78 -11.31
CA LYS A 4 -0.33 11.77 -12.35
C LYS A 4 0.92 12.34 -13.05
N LYS A 5 1.99 12.62 -12.30
CA LYS A 5 3.26 13.09 -12.86
C LYS A 5 3.91 12.01 -13.72
N LEU A 6 3.88 10.76 -13.24
CA LEU A 6 4.43 9.61 -13.95
C LEU A 6 3.74 9.37 -15.30
N LYS A 7 2.41 9.46 -15.33
CA LYS A 7 1.63 9.34 -16.58
C LYS A 7 1.92 10.50 -17.53
N LYS A 8 2.04 11.73 -17.04
CA LYS A 8 2.44 12.89 -17.88
C LYS A 8 3.85 12.73 -18.47
N TYR A 9 4.76 12.08 -17.75
CA TYR A 9 6.13 11.81 -18.20
C TYR A 9 6.19 10.83 -19.38
N GLU A 10 5.13 10.08 -19.66
CA GLU A 10 5.03 9.23 -20.85
C GLU A 10 5.25 10.02 -22.15
N ASN A 11 4.83 11.29 -22.19
CA ASN A 11 5.04 12.19 -23.32
C ASN A 11 6.51 12.59 -23.52
N ILE A 12 7.37 12.39 -22.52
CA ILE A 12 8.82 12.69 -22.59
C ILE A 12 9.59 11.39 -22.87
N ASN A 13 9.30 10.33 -22.10
CA ASN A 13 9.90 9.01 -22.31
C ASN A 13 8.92 7.90 -21.95
N GLN A 14 8.30 7.32 -22.98
CA GLN A 14 7.32 6.26 -22.84
C GLN A 14 7.88 4.99 -22.18
N GLY A 15 9.10 4.59 -22.54
CA GLY A 15 9.74 3.38 -22.01
C GLY A 15 9.94 3.44 -20.49
N ILE A 16 10.55 4.53 -20.01
CA ILE A 16 10.78 4.75 -18.57
C ILE A 16 9.46 4.91 -17.83
N SER A 17 8.53 5.70 -18.36
CA SER A 17 7.21 5.89 -17.74
C SER A 17 6.47 4.57 -17.59
N SER A 18 6.44 3.73 -18.63
CA SER A 18 5.75 2.43 -18.62
C SER A 18 6.34 1.47 -17.59
N ILE A 19 7.68 1.33 -17.54
CA ILE A 19 8.35 0.46 -16.56
C ILE A 19 8.11 0.95 -15.13
N ALA A 20 8.26 2.25 -14.89
CA ALA A 20 8.04 2.84 -13.58
C ALA A 20 6.57 2.72 -13.14
N LEU A 21 5.62 2.89 -14.07
CA LEU A 21 4.19 2.78 -13.81
C LEU A 21 3.81 1.34 -13.46
N LYS A 22 4.31 0.37 -14.24
CA LYS A 22 4.15 -1.05 -13.93
C LYS A 22 4.71 -1.40 -12.55
N LYS A 23 5.87 -0.84 -12.17
CA LYS A 23 6.43 -1.06 -10.84
C LYS A 23 5.55 -0.43 -9.76
N PHE A 24 5.10 0.81 -9.96
CA PHE A 24 4.27 1.55 -9.01
C PHE A 24 2.90 0.90 -8.78
N CYS A 25 2.30 0.29 -9.81
CA CYS A 25 1.05 -0.48 -9.69
C CYS A 25 1.15 -1.57 -8.60
N ASN A 26 2.30 -2.22 -8.44
CA ASN A 26 2.52 -3.22 -7.38
C ASN A 26 2.51 -2.63 -5.96
N HIS A 27 2.61 -1.30 -5.83
CA HIS A 27 2.62 -0.59 -4.55
C HIS A 27 1.28 0.10 -4.24
N LEU A 28 0.30 0.02 -5.15
CA LEU A 28 -1.04 0.60 -4.94
C LEU A 28 -1.89 -0.20 -3.94
N TRP A 29 -1.34 -1.23 -3.32
CA TRP A 29 -2.05 -2.06 -2.34
C TRP A 29 -2.54 -1.26 -1.11
N TYR A 30 -1.80 -0.21 -0.75
CA TYR A 30 -2.14 0.69 0.34
C TYR A 30 -3.27 1.67 -0.03
N LEU A 31 -3.59 1.83 -1.31
CA LEU A 31 -4.73 2.63 -1.75
C LEU A 31 -6.00 1.79 -1.64
N ASN A 32 -6.52 1.67 -0.43
CA ASN A 32 -7.72 0.89 -0.12
C ASN A 32 -8.62 1.65 0.86
N GLU A 33 -9.84 1.15 1.05
CA GLU A 33 -10.84 1.79 1.92
C GLU A 33 -10.35 2.03 3.35
N GLU A 34 -9.68 1.06 3.97
CA GLU A 34 -9.23 1.19 5.36
C GLU A 34 -8.08 2.18 5.51
N SER A 35 -7.14 2.21 4.57
CA SER A 35 -5.90 3.01 4.67
C SER A 35 -6.04 4.43 4.13
N SER A 36 -6.97 4.67 3.21
CA SER A 36 -7.15 5.99 2.58
C SER A 36 -7.59 7.06 3.58
N ILE A 37 -8.21 6.66 4.69
CA ILE A 37 -8.62 7.57 5.77
C ILE A 37 -7.45 8.33 6.40
N LEU A 38 -6.24 7.78 6.36
CA LEU A 38 -5.06 8.43 6.91
C LEU A 38 -4.76 9.77 6.20
N ALA A 39 -5.32 9.99 5.01
CA ALA A 39 -5.23 11.25 4.29
C ALA A 39 -5.78 12.46 5.08
N ILE A 40 -6.68 12.25 6.06
CA ILE A 40 -7.19 13.34 6.92
C ILE A 40 -6.09 13.99 7.78
N PHE A 41 -5.00 13.27 8.03
CA PHE A 41 -3.83 13.75 8.77
C PHE A 41 -2.73 14.32 7.88
N ASP A 42 -2.86 14.23 6.54
CA ASP A 42 -1.91 14.82 5.61
C ASP A 42 -2.21 16.32 5.42
N LYS A 43 -1.21 17.15 5.76
CA LYS A 43 -1.25 18.62 5.58
C LYS A 43 -1.45 19.07 4.14
N ASN A 44 -1.16 18.21 3.15
CA ASN A 44 -1.34 18.52 1.74
C ASN A 44 -2.79 18.30 1.25
N VAL A 45 -3.65 17.69 2.07
CA VAL A 45 -5.07 17.51 1.76
C VAL A 45 -5.82 18.75 2.24
N ASN A 46 -6.46 19.44 1.29
CA ASN A 46 -7.19 20.66 1.59
C ASN A 46 -8.49 20.37 2.38
N ILE A 47 -9.01 21.42 3.00
CA ILE A 47 -10.21 21.39 3.86
C ILE A 47 -11.41 20.82 3.09
N ALA A 48 -11.66 21.29 1.87
CA ALA A 48 -12.77 20.80 1.04
C ALA A 48 -12.70 19.29 0.75
N SER A 49 -11.51 18.72 0.55
CA SER A 49 -11.32 17.28 0.44
C SER A 49 -11.58 16.57 1.78
N LYS A 50 -11.12 17.13 2.91
CA LYS A 50 -11.42 16.59 4.25
C LYS A 50 -12.92 16.56 4.54
N GLU A 51 -13.66 17.60 4.17
CA GLU A 51 -15.12 17.65 4.27
C GLU A 51 -15.79 16.52 3.45
N ARG A 52 -15.36 16.33 2.18
CA ARG A 52 -15.87 15.25 1.33
C ARG A 52 -15.54 13.86 1.88
N ILE A 53 -14.37 13.67 2.50
CA ILE A 53 -14.02 12.43 3.22
C ILE A 53 -15.04 12.17 4.32
N ILE A 54 -15.34 13.15 5.18
CA ILE A 54 -16.32 13.01 6.27
C ILE A 54 -17.71 12.73 5.74
N GLU A 55 -18.12 13.40 4.65
CA GLU A 55 -19.40 13.13 4.01
C GLU A 55 -19.49 11.69 3.51
N ASN A 56 -18.44 11.19 2.84
CA ASN A 56 -18.39 9.82 2.35
C ASN A 56 -18.34 8.77 3.47
N LEU A 57 -17.82 9.11 4.66
CA LEU A 57 -17.90 8.24 5.85
C LEU A 57 -19.33 8.04 6.36
N LYS A 58 -20.23 9.01 6.13
CA LYS A 58 -21.63 8.97 6.57
C LYS A 58 -22.53 8.23 5.57
N ARG A 59 -22.09 8.04 4.34
CA ARG A 59 -22.85 7.34 3.30
C ARG A 59 -22.77 5.83 3.51
N GLU A 60 -23.92 5.17 3.54
CA GLU A 60 -23.99 3.70 3.46
C GLU A 60 -23.52 3.26 2.06
N ASN A 61 -22.22 2.99 1.93
CA ASN A 61 -21.66 2.51 0.67
C ASN A 61 -21.88 1.01 0.53
N LEU A 62 -22.69 0.63 -0.47
CA LEU A 62 -23.06 -0.74 -0.85
C LEU A 62 -21.93 -1.55 -1.53
N HIS A 63 -20.70 -1.04 -1.61
CA HIS A 63 -19.65 -1.73 -2.35
C HIS A 63 -18.79 -2.69 -1.52
N THR A 64 -18.91 -3.96 -1.91
CA THR A 64 -18.13 -5.11 -1.53
C THR A 64 -16.81 -5.16 -2.31
N GLU A 65 -15.73 -5.15 -1.54
CA GLU A 65 -14.39 -5.71 -1.84
C GLU A 65 -13.55 -5.03 -2.92
N ARG A 66 -12.21 -5.06 -2.90
CA ARG A 66 -11.13 -5.44 -1.96
C ARG A 66 -9.87 -4.98 -2.72
N LYS A 67 -8.85 -4.44 -2.03
CA LYS A 67 -7.46 -4.28 -2.51
C LYS A 67 -7.35 -3.81 -3.98
N CYS A 68 -7.08 -2.51 -4.21
CA CYS A 68 -6.77 -1.99 -5.55
C CYS A 68 -5.53 -2.69 -6.16
N ILE A 69 -5.75 -3.85 -6.79
CA ILE A 69 -4.79 -4.46 -7.71
C ILE A 69 -5.04 -3.77 -9.04
N VAL A 70 -4.42 -2.60 -9.18
CA VAL A 70 -4.61 -1.75 -10.36
C VAL A 70 -3.63 -2.22 -11.42
N GLN A 71 -4.17 -2.71 -12.52
CA GLN A 71 -3.36 -3.05 -13.67
C GLN A 71 -2.92 -1.78 -14.41
N PRO A 72 -1.77 -1.79 -15.13
CA PRO A 72 -1.27 -0.59 -15.82
C PRO A 72 -2.27 0.08 -16.77
N ASN A 73 -3.14 -0.72 -17.41
CA ASN A 73 -4.22 -0.26 -18.28
C ASN A 73 -5.37 0.43 -17.53
N GLU A 74 -5.51 0.20 -16.23
CA GLU A 74 -6.56 0.78 -15.38
C GLU A 74 -6.12 2.11 -14.74
N VAL A 75 -4.83 2.44 -14.82
CA VAL A 75 -4.28 3.69 -14.27
C VAL A 75 -5.03 4.94 -14.75
N PRO A 76 -5.43 5.09 -16.03
CA PRO A 76 -6.22 6.24 -16.45
C PRO A 76 -7.49 6.47 -15.62
N PHE A 77 -8.27 5.42 -15.35
CA PHE A 77 -9.47 5.49 -14.50
C PHE A 77 -9.12 5.87 -13.05
N LEU A 78 -7.98 5.40 -12.56
CA LEU A 78 -7.49 5.79 -11.24
C LEU A 78 -7.11 7.28 -11.16
N LEU A 79 -6.65 7.89 -12.25
CA LEU A 79 -6.27 9.30 -12.27
C LEU A 79 -7.46 10.26 -12.21
N GLU A 80 -8.64 9.79 -12.60
CA GLU A 80 -9.90 10.52 -12.52
C GLU A 80 -10.44 10.57 -11.09
N LYS A 81 -10.07 9.60 -10.26
CA LYS A 81 -10.48 9.52 -8.85
C LYS A 81 -9.66 10.45 -7.96
N ALA A 82 -10.31 10.96 -6.92
CA ALA A 82 -9.75 11.67 -5.79
C ALA A 82 -9.63 10.75 -4.56
N ILE A 83 -8.96 11.21 -3.49
CA ILE A 83 -8.74 10.35 -2.31
C ILE A 83 -10.04 10.06 -1.57
N GLU A 84 -10.95 11.03 -1.56
CA GLU A 84 -12.30 10.91 -1.02
C GLU A 84 -13.12 9.79 -1.68
N ASP A 85 -12.85 9.44 -2.94
CA ASP A 85 -13.55 8.36 -3.66
C ASP A 85 -13.19 6.96 -3.15
N PHE A 86 -12.13 6.84 -2.35
CA PHE A 86 -11.71 5.59 -1.73
C PHE A 86 -12.24 5.45 -0.31
N ILE A 87 -13.04 6.39 0.19
CA ILE A 87 -13.54 6.39 1.56
C ILE A 87 -14.87 5.66 1.65
N SER A 88 -14.97 4.75 2.61
CA SER A 88 -16.21 4.06 3.00
C SER A 88 -16.33 3.98 4.51
N GLN A 89 -17.44 3.48 5.04
CA GLN A 89 -17.59 3.20 6.49
C GLN A 89 -16.44 2.30 7.02
N LYS A 90 -15.88 1.41 6.19
CA LYS A 90 -14.76 0.52 6.59
C LYS A 90 -13.49 1.27 6.93
N SER A 91 -13.33 2.50 6.42
CA SER A 91 -12.27 3.43 6.81
C SER A 91 -12.14 3.57 8.33
N LEU A 92 -13.27 3.56 9.05
CA LEU A 92 -13.32 3.67 10.51
C LEU A 92 -12.66 2.47 11.21
N ASN A 93 -12.60 1.30 10.56
CA ASN A 93 -11.96 0.12 11.13
C ASN A 93 -10.48 0.38 11.45
N LEU A 94 -9.77 1.11 10.59
CA LEU A 94 -8.37 1.41 10.84
C LEU A 94 -8.22 2.36 12.02
N LEU A 95 -9.05 3.41 12.10
CA LEU A 95 -9.03 4.35 13.22
C LEU A 95 -9.30 3.63 14.54
N ASN A 96 -10.30 2.74 14.56
CA ASN A 96 -10.61 1.91 15.72
C ASN A 96 -9.46 0.96 16.10
N LYS A 97 -8.82 0.30 15.13
CA LYS A 97 -7.64 -0.57 15.35
C LYS A 97 -6.45 0.20 15.94
N LEU A 98 -6.29 1.47 15.56
CA LEU A 98 -5.26 2.36 16.08
C LEU A 98 -5.65 3.07 17.38
N ASN A 99 -6.85 2.78 17.91
CA ASN A 99 -7.41 3.41 19.10
C ASN A 99 -7.44 4.95 18.99
N ILE A 100 -7.73 5.45 17.79
CA ILE A 100 -7.91 6.87 17.49
C ILE A 100 -9.30 7.30 17.93
N ASP A 101 -9.39 8.36 18.71
CA ASP A 101 -10.67 8.99 19.04
C ASP A 101 -11.24 9.66 17.79
N ILE A 102 -12.45 9.25 17.39
CA ILE A 102 -13.13 9.74 16.19
C ILE A 102 -14.07 10.91 16.47
N SER A 103 -14.11 11.44 17.70
CA SER A 103 -14.99 12.54 18.09
C SER A 103 -14.79 13.78 17.22
N PHE A 104 -13.56 14.09 16.82
CA PHE A 104 -13.24 15.21 15.91
C PHE A 104 -13.90 15.09 14.51
N LEU A 105 -14.35 13.91 14.08
CA LEU A 105 -15.03 13.77 12.79
C LEU A 105 -16.40 14.46 12.77
N ASN A 106 -16.93 14.86 13.93
CA ASN A 106 -18.20 15.58 14.05
C ASN A 106 -18.05 17.11 14.00
N ILE A 107 -16.82 17.63 14.06
CA ILE A 107 -16.53 19.07 13.95
C ILE A 107 -16.00 19.40 12.56
N SER A 108 -16.09 20.67 12.15
CA SER A 108 -15.56 21.11 10.86
C SER A 108 -14.05 20.91 10.79
N PRO A 109 -13.48 20.46 9.64
CA PRO A 109 -12.03 20.32 9.47
C PRO A 109 -11.23 21.61 9.70
N ASP A 110 -11.86 22.79 9.60
CA ASP A 110 -11.23 24.08 9.91
C ASP A 110 -10.84 24.22 11.39
N LEU A 111 -11.53 23.50 12.28
CA LEU A 111 -11.33 23.58 13.73
C LEU A 111 -10.42 22.48 14.29
N TRP A 112 -10.01 21.53 13.45
CA TRP A 112 -9.22 20.36 13.85
C TRP A 112 -7.87 20.73 14.46
N ASP A 113 -7.22 21.78 13.97
CA ASP A 113 -5.92 22.21 14.49
C ASP A 113 -5.99 22.75 15.93
N THR A 114 -7.20 23.01 16.44
CA THR A 114 -7.47 23.43 17.82
C THR A 114 -8.15 22.34 18.66
N ASP A 115 -8.49 21.20 18.08
CA ASP A 115 -9.18 20.12 18.75
C ASP A 115 -8.19 19.14 19.40
N ASP A 116 -8.35 18.91 20.71
CA ASP A 116 -7.45 18.04 21.48
C ASP A 116 -7.47 16.58 20.99
N SER A 117 -8.63 16.08 20.53
CA SER A 117 -8.74 14.70 20.04
C SER A 117 -8.04 14.54 18.69
N TYR A 118 -8.16 15.53 17.80
CA TYR A 118 -7.45 15.55 16.53
C TYR A 118 -5.94 15.64 16.74
N LEU A 119 -5.47 16.53 17.61
CA LEU A 119 -4.03 16.70 17.88
C LEU A 119 -3.41 15.41 18.44
N LYS A 120 -4.07 14.74 19.38
CA LYS A 120 -3.63 13.41 19.88
C LYS A 120 -3.63 12.36 18.77
N SER A 121 -4.66 12.35 17.93
CA SER A 121 -4.77 11.41 16.81
C SER A 121 -3.69 11.65 15.76
N GLN A 122 -3.35 12.92 15.51
CA GLN A 122 -2.27 13.34 14.63
C GLN A 122 -0.91 12.90 15.18
N GLU A 123 -0.69 13.01 16.50
CA GLU A 123 0.53 12.51 17.15
C GLU A 123 0.67 10.98 16.99
N ILE A 124 -0.41 10.22 17.19
CA ILE A 124 -0.42 8.77 16.95
C ILE A 124 -0.03 8.46 15.50
N PHE A 125 -0.63 9.19 14.55
CA PHE A 125 -0.34 9.02 13.13
C PHE A 125 1.13 9.34 12.78
N GLN A 126 1.68 10.44 13.30
CA GLN A 126 3.08 10.83 13.07
C GLN A 126 4.08 9.81 13.65
N ASN A 127 3.72 9.17 14.77
CA ASN A 127 4.52 8.13 15.41
C ASN A 127 4.23 6.71 14.88
N LEU A 128 3.32 6.58 13.91
CA LEU A 128 2.99 5.29 13.32
C LEU A 128 4.24 4.76 12.60
N LYS A 129 4.80 3.66 13.11
CA LYS A 129 5.95 3.02 12.49
C LYS A 129 5.53 2.38 11.16
N VAL A 130 5.67 3.12 10.07
CA VAL A 130 5.57 2.59 8.71
C VAL A 130 6.87 1.87 8.38
N VAL A 131 7.11 0.75 9.06
CA VAL A 131 8.22 -0.14 8.71
C VAL A 131 7.90 -0.69 7.33
N ASN A 132 8.87 -0.69 6.41
CA ASN A 132 8.77 -1.41 5.14
C ASN A 132 8.91 -2.92 5.39
N ASP A 133 8.05 -3.39 6.28
CA ASP A 133 8.16 -4.60 7.07
C ASP A 133 8.18 -5.82 6.17
N THR A 134 7.57 -5.79 4.99
CA THR A 134 7.67 -6.92 4.06
C THR A 134 9.05 -7.01 3.40
N ALA A 135 9.66 -5.89 3.01
CA ALA A 135 11.00 -5.89 2.44
C ALA A 135 12.06 -6.14 3.52
N GLU A 136 11.93 -5.47 4.68
CA GLU A 136 12.83 -5.65 5.82
C GLU A 136 12.70 -7.02 6.46
N ARG A 137 11.48 -7.56 6.65
CA ARG A 137 11.29 -8.97 7.05
C ARG A 137 11.77 -9.91 5.97
N GLY A 138 11.59 -9.60 4.69
CA GLY A 138 12.10 -10.43 3.60
C GLY A 138 13.63 -10.54 3.64
N VAL A 139 14.32 -9.41 3.82
CA VAL A 139 15.77 -9.37 3.98
C VAL A 139 16.20 -10.09 5.26
N LYS A 140 15.56 -9.81 6.40
CA LYS A 140 15.86 -10.45 7.68
C LYS A 140 15.63 -11.95 7.65
N LEU A 141 14.52 -12.41 7.08
CA LEU A 141 14.21 -13.83 6.88
C LEU A 141 15.27 -14.50 6.01
N MET A 142 15.69 -13.85 4.93
CA MET A 142 16.75 -14.39 4.07
C MET A 142 18.10 -14.42 4.79
N GLN A 143 18.43 -13.39 5.57
CA GLN A 143 19.65 -13.33 6.38
C GLN A 143 19.66 -14.44 7.44
N ASP A 144 18.55 -14.61 8.16
CA ASP A 144 18.42 -15.64 9.20
C ASP A 144 18.45 -17.05 8.58
N PHE A 145 17.75 -17.27 7.47
CA PHE A 145 17.77 -18.54 6.74
C PHE A 145 19.18 -18.89 6.23
N ASN A 146 19.89 -17.92 5.64
CA ASN A 146 21.27 -18.11 5.19
C ASN A 146 22.21 -18.42 6.36
N GLY A 147 21.98 -17.80 7.53
CA GLY A 147 22.76 -18.08 8.74
C GLY A 147 22.51 -19.47 9.36
N LEU A 148 21.35 -20.08 9.10
CA LEU A 148 20.98 -21.39 9.65
C LEU A 148 21.56 -22.57 8.85
N LEU A 149 21.73 -22.43 7.53
CA LEU A 149 22.18 -23.53 6.67
C LEU A 149 23.70 -23.70 6.68
N THR A 150 24.44 -22.61 6.43
CA THR A 150 25.90 -22.65 6.35
C THR A 150 26.51 -21.27 6.55
N VAL A 151 27.65 -21.21 7.25
CA VAL A 151 28.45 -19.99 7.39
C VAL A 151 29.46 -19.81 6.24
N ASP A 152 29.63 -20.83 5.41
CA ASP A 152 30.54 -20.82 4.26
C ASP A 152 29.96 -20.04 3.07
N GLU A 153 30.69 -19.05 2.57
CA GLU A 153 30.21 -18.16 1.50
C GLU A 153 30.07 -18.87 0.14
N GLU A 154 30.92 -19.86 -0.16
CA GLU A 154 30.87 -20.58 -1.43
C GLU A 154 29.60 -21.45 -1.50
N GLN A 155 29.28 -22.14 -0.40
CA GLN A 155 28.03 -22.89 -0.27
C GLN A 155 26.79 -21.98 -0.31
N LYS A 156 26.84 -20.76 0.23
CA LYS A 156 25.74 -19.79 0.11
C LYS A 156 25.48 -19.40 -1.34
N GLN A 157 26.53 -19.15 -2.13
CA GLN A 157 26.38 -18.82 -3.54
C GLN A 157 25.81 -20.00 -4.33
N PHE A 158 26.24 -21.23 -4.04
CA PHE A 158 25.69 -22.42 -4.69
C PHE A 158 24.21 -22.62 -4.35
N LEU A 159 23.82 -22.39 -3.09
CA LEU A 159 22.42 -22.48 -2.66
C LEU A 159 21.51 -21.52 -3.44
N LEU A 160 21.96 -20.28 -3.66
CA LEU A 160 21.20 -19.31 -4.46
C LEU A 160 20.99 -19.79 -5.90
N GLN A 161 22.02 -20.40 -6.51
CA GLN A 161 21.90 -20.99 -7.85
C GLN A 161 20.90 -22.15 -7.87
N CYS A 162 20.97 -23.06 -6.89
CA CYS A 162 20.00 -24.16 -6.76
C CYS A 162 18.56 -23.66 -6.59
N VAL A 163 18.34 -22.62 -5.76
CA VAL A 163 17.01 -22.03 -5.55
C VAL A 163 16.49 -21.36 -6.83
N GLU A 164 17.35 -20.64 -7.54
CA GLU A 164 16.99 -19.99 -8.79
C GLU A 164 16.62 -21.02 -9.87
N ASP A 165 17.42 -22.08 -10.03
CA ASP A 165 17.13 -23.15 -10.98
C ASP A 165 15.87 -23.94 -10.61
N HIS A 166 15.65 -24.19 -9.31
CA HIS A 166 14.38 -24.71 -8.81
C HIS A 166 13.21 -23.81 -9.20
N ARG A 167 13.32 -22.48 -9.02
CA ARG A 167 12.22 -21.54 -9.36
C ARG A 167 11.93 -21.50 -10.86
N LYS A 168 12.95 -21.68 -11.71
CA LYS A 168 12.75 -21.80 -13.17
C LYS A 168 12.01 -23.08 -13.54
N GLN A 169 12.34 -24.21 -12.91
CA GLN A 169 11.65 -25.48 -13.14
C GLN A 169 10.22 -25.49 -12.57
N TYR A 170 10.03 -24.85 -11.42
CA TYR A 170 8.77 -24.76 -10.68
C TYR A 170 8.30 -23.30 -10.51
N PRO A 171 7.83 -22.64 -11.59
CA PRO A 171 7.50 -21.21 -11.57
C PRO A 171 6.20 -20.87 -10.82
N ASP A 172 5.36 -21.86 -10.51
CA ASP A 172 4.11 -21.66 -9.80
C ASP A 172 3.82 -22.79 -8.79
N CYS A 173 2.93 -22.50 -7.84
CA CYS A 173 2.53 -23.46 -6.80
C CYS A 173 1.43 -24.42 -7.26
N LYS A 174 1.23 -24.61 -8.58
CA LYS A 174 0.16 -25.50 -9.07
C LYS A 174 0.56 -26.95 -8.86
N LYS A 175 -0.42 -27.78 -8.49
CA LYS A 175 -0.23 -29.23 -8.29
C LYS A 175 0.36 -29.94 -9.52
N ALA A 176 0.07 -29.46 -10.73
CA ALA A 176 0.63 -30.00 -11.96
C ALA A 176 2.13 -29.67 -12.12
N THR A 177 2.54 -28.47 -11.74
CA THR A 177 3.93 -28.01 -11.79
C THR A 177 4.78 -28.72 -10.75
N LEU A 178 4.31 -28.82 -9.51
CA LEU A 178 5.00 -29.48 -8.40
C LEU A 178 5.14 -31.01 -8.58
N LYS A 179 4.39 -31.61 -9.50
CA LYS A 179 4.49 -33.05 -9.81
C LYS A 179 5.57 -33.39 -10.83
N ARG A 180 6.20 -32.41 -11.47
CA ARG A 180 7.35 -32.66 -12.36
C ARG A 180 8.49 -33.21 -11.51
N ARG A 181 9.21 -34.22 -12.01
CA ARG A 181 10.40 -34.73 -11.31
C ARG A 181 11.52 -33.71 -11.44
N PHE A 182 12.30 -33.60 -10.36
CA PHE A 182 13.61 -32.95 -10.41
C PHE A 182 14.52 -33.91 -11.20
N ASP A 183 14.97 -33.49 -12.38
CA ASP A 183 15.96 -34.22 -13.18
C ASP A 183 17.38 -33.86 -12.71
#